data_AF-A0A0C2N335-F1
#
_entry.id   AF-A0A0C2N335-F1
#
_cell.length_a   1.000
_cell.length_b   1.000
_cell.length_c   1.000
_cell.angle_alpha   90.00
_cell.angle_beta   90.00
_cell.angle_gamma   90.00
#
_symmetry.space_group_name_H-M   'P 1'
#
loop_
_entity.id
_entity.type
_entity.pdbx_description
1 polymer ?
#
loop_
_entity_poly.entity_id
_entity_poly.type
_entity_poly.pdbx_seq_one_letter_code
_entity_poly.pdbx_strand_id
1 'polypeptide(L)'
;MGCRGKKERRKKRIQNDLRNLLYEDCIISLKTLSITIYDEFSIQFGQTTIFRCLDDIHFSLKSVRAIPEKRNVEHTILVRKAYAESFTLIEEQFASRNIILSKLFHE
;
A
#
# COMPACT_ATOMS: atom_id res chain seq x y z
N MET A 1 6.53 -7.12 37.74
CA MET A 1 5.85 -6.66 36.51
C MET A 1 4.38 -7.09 36.52
N GLY A 2 3.43 -6.17 36.67
CA GLY A 2 2.01 -6.49 36.83
C GLY A 2 1.31 -6.98 35.54
N CYS A 3 0.15 -7.59 35.69
CA CYS A 3 -0.69 -8.15 34.60
C CYS A 3 -0.94 -7.17 33.44
N ARG A 4 -0.90 -5.86 33.70
CA ARG A 4 -1.05 -4.79 32.68
C ARG A 4 0.06 -4.82 31.62
N GLY A 5 1.31 -5.03 32.03
CA GLY A 5 2.46 -5.05 31.10
C GLY A 5 2.47 -6.28 30.19
N LYS A 6 1.93 -7.41 30.65
CA LYS A 6 1.79 -8.64 29.84
C LYS A 6 0.75 -8.48 28.74
N LYS A 7 -0.37 -7.81 29.04
CA LYS A 7 -1.44 -7.53 28.05
C LYS A 7 -0.95 -6.62 26.93
N GLU A 8 -0.22 -5.56 27.29
CA GLU A 8 0.30 -4.59 26.32
C GLU A 8 1.33 -5.22 25.35
N ARG A 9 2.24 -6.06 25.87
CA ARG A 9 3.19 -6.79 25.02
C ARG A 9 2.50 -7.70 24.00
N ARG A 10 1.45 -8.40 24.41
CA ARG A 10 0.71 -9.31 23.52
C ARG A 10 -0.01 -8.53 22.42
N LYS A 11 -0.60 -7.37 22.74
CA LYS A 11 -1.24 -6.49 21.76
C LYS A 11 -0.26 -6.04 20.68
N LYS A 12 0.92 -5.55 21.08
CA LYS A 12 1.98 -5.12 20.15
C LYS A 12 2.47 -6.25 19.26
N ARG A 13 2.59 -7.46 19.82
CA ARG A 13 2.99 -8.65 19.04
C ARG A 13 1.98 -8.95 17.93
N ILE A 14 0.70 -9.06 18.27
CA ILE A 14 -0.38 -9.27 17.29
C ILE A 14 -0.38 -8.18 16.21
N GLN A 15 -0.19 -6.92 16.58
CA GLN A 15 -0.12 -5.82 15.61
C GLN A 15 1.08 -5.95 14.66
N ASN A 16 2.24 -6.37 15.16
CA ASN A 16 3.41 -6.59 14.30
C ASN A 16 3.23 -7.78 13.36
N ASP A 17 2.63 -8.87 13.83
CA ASP A 17 2.41 -10.05 13.00
C ASP A 17 1.42 -9.75 11.86
N LEU A 18 0.34 -9.01 12.16
CA LEU A 18 -0.58 -8.48 11.14
C LEU A 18 0.12 -7.58 10.12
N ARG A 19 1.04 -6.72 10.58
CA ARG A 19 1.84 -5.85 9.68
C ARG A 19 2.71 -6.69 8.75
N ASN A 20 3.45 -7.63 9.30
CA ASN A 20 4.37 -8.47 8.52
C ASN A 20 3.61 -9.25 7.45
N LEU A 21 2.45 -9.82 7.79
CA LEU A 21 1.59 -10.51 6.81
C LEU A 21 1.18 -9.60 5.65
N LEU A 22 0.83 -8.35 5.92
CA LEU A 22 0.44 -7.37 4.89
C LEU A 22 1.62 -6.84 4.07
N TYR A 23 2.81 -6.77 4.66
CA TYR A 23 4.03 -6.40 3.93
C TYR A 23 4.41 -7.48 2.92
N GLU A 24 4.25 -8.75 3.27
CA GLU A 24 4.53 -9.88 2.38
C GLU A 24 3.45 -10.07 1.32
N ASP A 25 2.17 -9.98 1.69
CA ASP A 25 1.03 -10.10 0.78
C ASP A 25 -0.04 -9.04 1.07
N CYS A 26 -0.03 -7.96 0.27
CA CYS A 26 -0.98 -6.87 0.40
C CYS A 26 -2.37 -7.17 -0.19
N ILE A 27 -2.57 -8.34 -0.81
CA ILE A 27 -3.85 -8.78 -1.38
C ILE A 27 -4.68 -9.55 -0.33
N ILE A 28 -4.06 -9.94 0.79
CA ILE A 28 -4.72 -10.69 1.85
C ILE A 28 -5.96 -9.96 2.40
N SER A 29 -7.06 -10.70 2.55
CA SER A 29 -8.31 -10.15 3.06
C SER A 29 -8.30 -10.02 4.59
N LEU A 30 -9.10 -9.09 5.14
CA LEU A 30 -9.31 -9.01 6.59
C LEU A 30 -9.87 -10.30 7.20
N LYS A 31 -10.64 -11.07 6.42
CA LYS A 31 -11.16 -12.38 6.83
C LYS A 31 -10.02 -13.39 6.99
N THR A 32 -9.11 -13.42 6.03
CA THR A 32 -7.94 -14.31 6.06
C THR A 32 -7.03 -13.96 7.25
N LEU A 33 -6.73 -12.67 7.45
CA LEU A 33 -5.96 -12.19 8.62
C LEU A 33 -6.60 -12.61 9.94
N SER A 34 -7.93 -12.53 10.05
CA SER A 34 -8.64 -12.98 11.24
C SER A 34 -8.47 -14.48 11.52
N ILE A 35 -8.41 -15.31 10.49
CA ILE A 35 -8.21 -16.76 10.61
C ILE A 35 -6.76 -17.01 11.05
N THR A 36 -5.78 -16.40 10.39
CA THR A 36 -4.36 -16.55 10.71
C THR A 36 -4.04 -16.18 12.16
N ILE A 37 -4.61 -15.09 12.66
CA ILE A 37 -4.42 -14.68 14.07
C ILE A 37 -5.11 -15.64 15.04
N TYR A 38 -6.25 -16.20 14.67
CA TYR A 38 -6.89 -17.23 15.49
C TYR A 38 -6.01 -18.48 15.60
N ASP A 39 -5.43 -18.92 14.49
CA ASP A 39 -4.56 -20.10 14.47
C ASP A 39 -3.29 -19.89 15.32
N GLU A 40 -2.68 -18.71 15.27
CA GLU A 40 -1.45 -18.44 16.03
C GLU A 40 -1.70 -18.14 17.51
N PHE A 41 -2.75 -17.39 17.84
CA PHE A 41 -2.96 -16.85 19.20
C PHE A 41 -4.13 -17.48 19.95
N SER A 42 -4.93 -18.32 19.29
CA SER A 42 -6.20 -18.86 19.79
C SER A 42 -7.14 -17.75 20.28
N ILE A 43 -7.12 -16.59 19.61
CA ILE A 43 -8.00 -15.45 19.89
C ILE A 43 -8.79 -15.13 18.63
N GLN A 44 -10.11 -15.11 18.77
CA GLN A 44 -10.99 -14.71 17.68
C GLN A 44 -11.12 -13.19 17.65
N PHE A 45 -10.82 -12.59 16.50
CA PHE A 45 -11.08 -11.18 16.24
C PHE A 45 -12.13 -11.02 15.17
N GLY A 46 -13.01 -10.03 15.33
CA GLY A 46 -13.85 -9.58 14.22
C GLY A 46 -13.02 -8.82 13.19
N GLN A 47 -13.51 -8.75 11.95
CA GLN A 47 -12.85 -7.98 10.88
C GLN A 47 -12.69 -6.51 11.25
N THR A 48 -13.66 -5.91 11.96
CA THR A 48 -13.58 -4.54 12.47
C THR A 48 -12.47 -4.38 13.52
N THR A 49 -12.24 -5.39 14.36
CA THR A 49 -11.15 -5.39 15.33
C THR A 49 -9.80 -5.50 14.63
N ILE A 50 -9.67 -6.38 13.64
CA ILE A 50 -8.47 -6.46 12.80
C ILE A 50 -8.23 -5.10 12.13
N PHE A 51 -9.24 -4.50 11.52
CA PHE A 51 -9.14 -3.18 10.89
C PHE A 51 -8.61 -2.12 11.87
N ARG A 52 -9.14 -2.06 13.10
CA ARG A 52 -8.66 -1.13 14.14
C ARG A 52 -7.24 -1.44 14.62
N CYS A 53 -6.77 -2.68 14.53
CA CYS A 53 -5.37 -3.01 14.84
C CYS A 53 -4.40 -2.46 13.77
N LEU A 54 -4.91 -2.21 12.56
CA LEU A 54 -4.15 -1.69 11.42
C LEU A 54 -4.19 -0.16 11.32
N ASP A 55 -4.90 0.57 12.19
CA ASP A 55 -5.12 2.03 12.10
C ASP A 55 -3.81 2.84 12.03
N ASP A 56 -2.75 2.34 12.65
CA ASP A 56 -1.41 2.95 12.62
C ASP A 56 -0.62 2.65 11.33
N ILE A 57 -1.22 1.95 10.36
CA ILE A 57 -0.62 1.62 9.07
C ILE A 57 -1.32 2.49 8.03
N HIS A 58 -0.55 3.13 7.16
CA HIS A 58 -1.11 3.84 6.01
C HIS A 58 -1.56 2.83 4.96
N PHE A 59 -2.79 2.33 5.08
CA PHE A 59 -3.41 1.45 4.08
C PHE A 59 -4.78 1.98 3.65
N SER A 60 -5.23 1.49 2.50
CA SER A 60 -6.58 1.72 2.00
C SER A 60 -7.17 0.38 1.58
N LEU A 61 -8.39 0.07 2.00
CA LEU A 61 -9.11 -1.08 1.46
C LEU A 61 -9.49 -0.77 0.01
N LYS A 62 -8.96 -1.54 -0.92
CA LYS A 62 -9.34 -1.46 -2.33
C LYS A 62 -10.22 -2.65 -2.67
N SER A 63 -11.32 -2.38 -3.36
CA SER A 63 -12.09 -3.47 -3.97
C SER A 63 -11.18 -4.18 -4.97
N VAL A 64 -11.12 -5.50 -4.89
CA VAL A 64 -10.42 -6.35 -5.87
C VAL A 64 -11.24 -6.30 -7.15
N ARG A 65 -11.09 -5.22 -7.91
CA ARG A 65 -11.55 -5.15 -9.29
C ARG A 65 -10.60 -6.03 -10.09
N ALA A 66 -11.12 -6.92 -10.92
CA ALA A 66 -10.32 -7.61 -11.93
C ALA A 66 -9.71 -6.54 -12.86
N ILE A 67 -8.48 -6.14 -12.57
CA ILE A 67 -7.68 -5.33 -13.49
C ILE A 67 -7.08 -6.35 -14.45
N PRO A 68 -7.34 -6.27 -15.77
CA PRO A 68 -7.02 -7.34 -16.72
C PRO A 68 -5.55 -7.74 -16.79
N GLU A 69 -4.62 -6.96 -16.25
CA GLU A 69 -3.20 -7.29 -16.26
C GLU A 69 -2.48 -6.43 -15.22
N LYS A 70 -1.37 -6.94 -14.67
CA LYS A 70 -0.50 -6.16 -13.78
C LYS A 70 0.03 -4.95 -14.57
N ARG A 71 -0.47 -3.75 -14.28
CA ARG A 71 -0.09 -2.50 -15.01
C ARG A 71 1.39 -2.11 -14.92
N ASN A 72 2.16 -2.80 -14.07
CA ASN A 72 3.60 -2.67 -13.92
C ASN A 72 4.23 -4.04 -14.21
N VAL A 73 4.23 -4.43 -15.48
CA VAL A 73 5.15 -5.46 -16.02
C VAL A 73 6.43 -4.78 -16.50
N GLU A 74 7.52 -5.53 -16.58
CA GLU A 74 8.84 -5.02 -16.99
C GLU A 74 8.76 -4.16 -18.27
N HIS A 75 8.07 -4.66 -19.29
CA HIS A 75 7.83 -3.93 -20.53
C HIS A 75 7.17 -2.55 -20.30
N THR A 76 6.07 -2.50 -19.54
CA THR A 76 5.37 -1.23 -19.26
C THR A 76 6.20 -0.25 -18.42
N ILE A 77 7.08 -0.75 -17.56
CA ILE A 77 8.01 0.07 -16.78
C ILE A 77 9.05 0.70 -17.71
N LEU A 78 9.64 -0.10 -18.60
CA LEU A 78 10.62 0.37 -19.58
C LEU A 78 10.02 1.42 -20.53
N VAL A 79 8.80 1.17 -21.03
CA VAL A 79 8.10 2.14 -21.91
C VAL A 79 7.85 3.47 -21.19
N ARG A 80 7.38 3.43 -19.93
CA ARG A 80 7.17 4.66 -19.15
C ARG A 80 8.47 5.40 -18.86
N LYS A 81 9.55 4.66 -18.57
CA LYS A 81 10.87 5.23 -18.35
C LYS A 81 11.37 5.94 -19.61
N ALA A 82 11.36 5.26 -20.75
CA ALA A 82 11.80 5.82 -22.03
C ALA A 82 10.98 7.05 -22.43
N TYR A 83 9.67 7.02 -22.21
CA TYR A 83 8.80 8.18 -22.41
C TYR A 83 9.21 9.36 -21.52
N ALA A 84 9.39 9.14 -20.21
CA ALA A 84 9.78 10.18 -19.27
C ALA A 84 11.15 10.79 -19.63
N GLU A 85 12.14 9.97 -19.96
CA GLU A 85 13.46 10.42 -20.39
C GLU A 85 13.39 11.26 -21.67
N SER A 86 12.59 10.81 -22.64
CA SER A 86 12.39 11.54 -23.92
C SER A 86 11.69 12.88 -23.68
N PHE A 87 10.71 12.91 -22.77
CA PHE A 87 9.99 14.13 -22.43
C PHE A 87 10.92 15.14 -21.73
N THR A 88 11.69 14.72 -20.73
CA THR A 88 12.68 15.58 -20.05
C THR A 88 13.69 16.16 -21.05
N LEU A 89 14.19 15.33 -21.97
CA LEU A 89 15.14 15.76 -23.00
C LEU A 89 14.53 16.84 -23.94
N ILE A 90 13.26 16.71 -24.29
CA ILE A 90 12.53 17.72 -25.07
C ILE A 90 12.35 19.00 -24.23
N GLU A 91 11.96 18.88 -22.97
CA GLU A 91 11.81 20.05 -22.08
C GLU A 91 13.12 20.83 -21.94
N GLU A 92 14.26 20.15 -21.80
CA GLU A 92 15.59 20.76 -21.72
C GLU A 92 15.98 21.45 -23.03
N GLN A 93 15.77 20.80 -24.18
CA GLN A 93 16.11 21.37 -25.49
C GLN A 93 15.25 22.57 -25.88
N PHE A 94 14.01 22.61 -25.40
CA PHE A 94 13.04 23.66 -25.73
C PHE A 94 12.63 24.50 -24.51
N ALA A 95 13.48 24.58 -23.49
CA ALA A 95 13.21 25.29 -22.24
C ALA A 95 12.72 26.74 -22.45
N SER A 96 13.20 27.42 -23.49
CA SER A 96 12.82 28.80 -23.85
C SER A 96 11.57 28.93 -24.74
N ARG A 97 10.99 27.82 -25.21
CA ARG A 97 9.78 27.78 -26.06
C ARG A 97 8.56 27.15 -25.37
N ASN A 98 8.68 26.78 -24.09
CA ASN A 98 7.57 26.29 -23.22
C ASN A 98 6.55 27.40 -22.85
N ILE A 99 6.24 28.30 -23.79
CA ILE A 99 5.21 29.34 -23.65
C ILE A 99 3.79 28.74 -23.74
N ILE A 100 3.66 27.50 -24.23
CA ILE A 100 2.35 26.85 -24.44
C ILE A 100 1.82 26.18 -23.15
N LEU A 101 2.68 25.62 -22.28
CA LEU A 101 2.25 25.01 -21.01
C LEU A 101 2.01 26.02 -19.89
N SER A 102 2.75 27.15 -19.88
CA SER A 102 2.56 28.20 -18.88
C SER A 102 1.21 28.94 -18.99
N LYS A 103 0.54 28.85 -20.14
CA LYS A 103 -0.79 29.45 -20.37
C LYS A 103 -1.98 28.53 -20.11
N LEU A 104 -1.76 27.21 -19.96
CA LEU A 104 -2.84 26.23 -19.73
C LEU A 104 -3.12 25.95 -18.24
N PHE A 105 -2.24 26.38 -17.34
CA PHE A 105 -2.42 26.23 -15.88
C PHE A 105 -2.79 27.55 -15.18
N HIS A 106 -3.17 28.58 -15.94
CA HIS A 106 -3.62 29.87 -15.45
C HIS A 106 -4.98 30.26 -16.06
N GLU A 107 -5.95 29.34 -16.04
CA GLU A 107 -7.39 29.64 -16.07
C GLU A 107 -8.13 28.79 -15.02
#